data_AF-A0A951ZDL8-F1
#
_entry.id   AF-A0A951ZDL8-F1
#
_cell.length_a   1.000
_cell.length_b   1.000
_cell.length_c   1.000
_cell.angle_alpha   90.00
_cell.angle_beta   90.00
_cell.angle_gamma   90.00
#
_symmetry.space_group_name_H-M   'P 1'
#
loop_
_entity.id
_entity.type
_entity.pdbx_description
1 polymer ?
#
loop_
_entity_poly.entity_id
_entity_poly.type
_entity_poly.pdbx_seq_one_letter_code
_entity_poly.pdbx_strand_id
1 'polypeptide(L)'
;MRPISLSLVLLATLALNAAAQAAGTPDDAIRVNQVGYLPDAPKVAVVCALAPRAIDQFEVVNAEGKRVLGPKAAKEAGKFGPCAQTYRLDFSELREPGSYRLHAGTLESPPVRVGPGVWNGLADMPLRYMRQQRSGFNPVYNTTVHTKDGIIVDHPTRAGEFVPATGGWADASDYLQYVTTSATAAFQLMQAYRDNPKAFGDEHQANGLPGANGIPDVLDEARHGLAWLLRMYPDDSLMLNQLGDDRDHMFFDLPPNDSADYGWGKGGARPLYPCTGIPQGLLRYQNRATGYASTAGKFAAAFALGAQMFRDRERAFADTLRRKALSAFALGEK
;
A
#
# COMPACT_ATOMS: atom_id res chain seq x y z
N MET A 1 -64.31 -4.25 11.05
CA MET A 1 -62.85 -4.24 11.31
C MET A 1 -62.18 -3.55 10.13
N ARG A 2 -61.71 -2.31 10.31
CA ARG A 2 -61.12 -1.50 9.23
C ARG A 2 -59.59 -1.65 9.26
N PRO A 3 -58.90 -1.79 8.12
CA PRO A 3 -57.47 -2.00 8.09
C PRO A 3 -56.71 -0.73 8.49
N ILE A 4 -55.80 -0.88 9.44
CA ILE A 4 -54.83 0.16 9.80
C ILE A 4 -53.87 0.30 8.62
N SER A 5 -53.83 1.50 8.05
CA SER A 5 -53.00 1.82 6.88
C SER A 5 -51.51 1.70 7.27
N LEU A 6 -50.79 0.77 6.63
CA LEU A 6 -49.36 0.52 6.81
C LEU A 6 -48.48 1.74 6.44
N SER A 7 -49.07 2.79 5.87
CA SER A 7 -48.38 3.98 5.36
C SER A 7 -47.92 4.95 6.46
N LEU A 8 -48.39 4.84 7.71
CA LEU A 8 -48.00 5.76 8.79
C LEU A 8 -46.76 5.32 9.60
N VAL A 9 -46.35 4.05 9.54
CA VAL A 9 -45.17 3.56 10.28
C VAL A 9 -43.87 3.76 9.49
N LEU A 10 -43.96 3.90 8.16
CA LEU A 10 -42.80 4.10 7.28
C LEU A 10 -42.29 5.56 7.25
N LEU A 11 -43.13 6.55 7.59
CA LEU A 11 -42.69 7.96 7.65
C LEU A 11 -42.02 8.34 8.98
N ALA A 12 -42.25 7.60 10.07
CA ALA A 12 -41.60 7.87 11.35
C ALA A 12 -40.19 7.28 11.46
N THR A 13 -39.86 6.28 10.63
CA THR A 13 -38.54 5.63 10.59
C THR A 13 -37.58 6.26 9.56
N LEU A 14 -38.08 7.03 8.58
CA LEU A 14 -37.24 7.83 7.68
C LEU A 14 -36.81 9.18 8.26
N ALA A 15 -37.41 9.64 9.36
CA ALA A 15 -37.08 10.94 9.97
C ALA A 15 -35.95 10.86 11.03
N LEU A 16 -35.54 9.65 11.47
CA LEU A 16 -34.46 9.50 12.48
C LEU A 16 -33.08 9.16 11.91
N ASN A 17 -32.93 8.94 10.60
CA ASN A 17 -31.63 8.66 9.96
C ASN A 17 -31.10 9.79 9.06
N ALA A 18 -31.75 10.96 9.04
CA ALA A 18 -31.23 12.15 8.37
C ALA A 18 -30.36 13.04 9.27
N ALA A 19 -30.03 12.58 10.49
CA ALA A 19 -29.13 13.27 11.42
C ALA A 19 -27.69 12.72 11.43
N ALA A 20 -27.35 11.82 10.50
CA ALA A 20 -25.97 11.39 10.25
C ALA A 20 -25.50 12.00 8.91
N GLN A 21 -24.38 12.73 8.96
CA GLN A 21 -23.81 13.53 7.87
C GLN A 21 -24.59 14.79 7.46
N ALA A 22 -24.80 15.70 8.42
CA ALA A 22 -24.33 17.05 8.10
C ALA A 22 -22.79 16.97 8.17
N ALA A 23 -22.14 16.75 7.03
CA ALA A 23 -20.73 17.12 6.93
C ALA A 23 -20.71 18.61 7.28
N GLY A 24 -20.21 18.94 8.48
CA GLY A 24 -20.06 20.34 8.88
C GLY A 24 -19.37 21.11 7.77
N THR A 25 -19.69 22.39 7.64
CA THR A 25 -18.88 23.28 6.80
C THR A 25 -17.42 23.01 7.13
N PRO A 26 -16.56 22.71 6.15
CA PRO A 26 -15.17 22.46 6.46
C PRO A 26 -14.62 23.72 7.14
N ASP A 27 -13.96 23.51 8.27
CA ASP A 27 -13.40 24.59 9.10
C ASP A 27 -11.90 24.73 8.84
N ASP A 28 -11.39 25.92 9.11
CA ASP A 28 -9.95 26.17 9.17
C ASP A 28 -9.29 25.19 10.15
N ALA A 29 -8.14 24.61 9.80
CA ALA A 29 -7.52 23.58 10.61
C ALA A 29 -5.99 23.67 10.65
N ILE A 30 -5.41 23.34 11.80
CA ILE A 30 -3.97 23.10 11.94
C ILE A 30 -3.71 21.61 11.67
N ARG A 31 -3.07 21.32 10.53
CA ARG A 31 -2.67 19.97 10.11
C ARG A 31 -1.28 19.64 10.65
N VAL A 32 -1.15 18.46 11.24
CA VAL A 32 0.07 17.97 11.89
C VAL A 32 0.35 16.53 11.47
N ASN A 33 1.59 16.07 11.60
CA ASN A 33 1.88 14.64 11.67
C ASN A 33 1.25 14.06 12.95
N GLN A 34 0.17 13.29 12.78
CA GLN A 34 -0.60 12.71 13.89
C GLN A 34 0.14 11.58 14.63
N VAL A 35 1.22 11.06 14.05
CA VAL A 35 2.08 10.09 14.75
C VAL A 35 3.04 10.81 15.68
N GLY A 36 3.73 11.82 15.16
CA GLY A 36 4.67 12.67 15.91
C GLY A 36 5.95 13.00 15.15
N TYR A 37 6.87 13.64 15.86
CA TYR A 37 8.12 14.16 15.33
C TYR A 37 9.32 13.72 16.19
N LEU A 38 10.46 13.45 15.56
CA LEU A 38 11.71 13.19 16.28
C LEU A 38 12.29 14.50 16.87
N PRO A 39 12.98 14.46 18.03
CA PRO A 39 13.50 15.64 18.71
C PRO A 39 14.39 16.52 17.84
N ASP A 40 15.23 15.94 17.00
CA ASP A 40 16.19 16.67 16.15
C ASP A 40 15.73 16.83 14.69
N ALA A 41 14.54 16.32 14.33
CA ALA A 41 13.99 16.47 12.99
C ALA A 41 13.21 17.80 12.85
N PRO A 42 13.05 18.30 11.61
CA PRO A 42 12.13 19.39 11.31
C PRO A 42 10.70 19.08 11.76
N LYS A 43 10.02 20.07 12.34
CA LYS A 43 8.64 19.95 12.85
C LYS A 43 7.84 21.13 12.36
N VAL A 44 6.92 20.87 11.45
CA VAL A 44 6.11 21.92 10.82
C VAL A 44 4.66 21.49 10.79
N ALA A 45 3.80 22.29 11.41
CA ALA A 45 2.36 22.19 11.21
C ALA A 45 1.93 23.13 10.08
N VAL A 46 0.79 22.84 9.47
CA VAL A 46 0.25 23.66 8.37
C VAL A 46 -1.16 24.11 8.74
N VAL A 47 -1.36 25.42 8.86
CA VAL A 47 -2.70 25.98 8.87
C VAL A 47 -3.27 25.92 7.46
N CYS A 48 -4.43 25.30 7.30
CA CYS A 48 -5.26 25.38 6.10
C CYS A 48 -6.42 26.32 6.41
N ALA A 49 -6.38 27.54 5.88
CA ALA A 49 -7.48 28.49 5.97
C ALA A 49 -8.34 28.37 4.70
N LEU A 50 -9.64 28.18 4.85
CA LEU A 50 -10.59 27.98 3.74
C LEU A 50 -11.14 29.31 3.21
N ALA A 51 -10.95 30.39 3.97
CA ALA A 51 -11.14 31.77 3.52
C ALA A 51 -9.85 32.60 3.72
N PRO A 52 -9.67 33.71 2.99
CA PRO A 52 -8.54 34.61 3.22
C PRO A 52 -8.56 35.17 4.64
N ARG A 53 -7.59 34.73 5.46
CA ARG A 53 -7.41 35.18 6.84
C ARG A 53 -5.92 35.28 7.15
N ALA A 54 -5.53 36.36 7.82
CA ALA A 54 -4.17 36.52 8.35
C ALA A 54 -3.97 35.63 9.58
N ILE A 55 -2.87 34.87 9.56
CA ILE A 55 -2.37 34.12 10.70
C ILE A 55 -0.91 34.53 10.86
N ASP A 56 -0.65 35.45 11.78
CA ASP A 56 0.68 36.06 11.91
C ASP A 56 1.58 35.30 12.88
N GLN A 57 0.98 34.66 13.88
CA GLN A 57 1.70 34.01 14.97
C GLN A 57 1.03 32.71 15.43
N PHE A 58 1.83 31.87 16.09
CA PHE A 58 1.39 30.68 16.77
C PHE A 58 2.19 30.45 18.07
N GLU A 59 1.65 29.63 18.96
CA GLU A 59 2.32 29.15 20.15
C GLU A 59 2.15 27.63 20.30
N VAL A 60 2.97 27.03 21.16
CA VAL A 60 2.88 25.62 21.51
C VAL A 60 2.70 25.50 23.02
N VAL A 61 1.70 24.73 23.43
CA VAL A 61 1.41 24.41 24.82
C VAL A 61 1.68 22.92 25.08
N ASN A 62 2.10 22.59 26.30
CA ASN A 62 2.23 21.20 26.75
C ASN A 62 0.87 20.61 27.17
N ALA A 63 0.87 19.37 27.67
CA ALA A 63 -0.34 18.67 28.09
C ALA A 63 -1.10 19.37 29.24
N GLU A 64 -0.40 20.15 30.07
CA GLU A 64 -1.00 20.94 31.16
C GLU A 64 -1.50 22.33 30.71
N GLY A 65 -1.42 22.64 29.41
CA GLY A 65 -1.81 23.94 28.85
C GLY A 65 -0.78 25.05 29.09
N LYS A 66 0.41 24.74 29.61
CA LYS A 66 1.48 25.71 29.77
C LYS A 66 2.15 25.94 28.42
N ARG A 67 2.27 27.20 28.02
CA ARG A 67 3.07 27.61 26.85
C ARG A 67 4.53 27.23 27.04
N VAL A 68 5.06 26.45 26.09
CA VAL A 68 6.46 25.99 26.05
C VAL A 68 7.23 26.56 24.85
N LEU A 69 6.54 27.08 23.83
CA LEU A 69 7.15 27.77 22.71
C LEU A 69 6.24 28.90 22.22
N GLY A 70 6.86 30.02 21.82
CA GLY A 70 6.18 31.15 21.20
C GLY A 70 5.78 32.29 22.15
N PRO A 71 5.12 33.34 21.61
CA PRO A 71 4.62 33.42 20.24
C PRO A 71 5.74 33.40 19.18
N LYS A 72 5.54 32.67 18.10
CA LYS A 72 6.44 32.60 16.92
C LYS A 72 5.69 33.03 15.68
N ALA A 73 6.42 33.61 14.72
CA ALA A 73 5.84 33.98 13.44
C ALA A 73 5.36 32.74 12.67
N ALA A 74 4.13 32.81 12.16
CA ALA A 74 3.61 31.87 11.18
C ALA A 74 4.05 32.34 9.78
N LYS A 75 4.59 31.42 8.98
CA LYS A 75 5.11 31.76 7.64
C LYS A 75 4.06 31.48 6.58
N GLU A 76 3.61 32.51 5.89
CA GLU A 76 2.72 32.39 4.75
C GLU A 76 3.31 31.49 3.64
N ALA A 77 2.50 30.59 3.08
CA ALA A 77 2.92 29.64 2.05
C ALA A 77 1.97 29.57 0.83
N GLY A 78 1.01 30.51 0.72
CA GLY A 78 0.10 30.63 -0.42
C GLY A 78 -1.03 29.58 -0.42
N LYS A 79 -1.68 29.42 -1.57
CA LYS A 79 -2.83 28.52 -1.79
C LYS A 79 -2.38 27.08 -2.02
N PHE A 80 -3.13 26.11 -1.48
CA PHE A 80 -2.91 24.69 -1.74
C PHE A 80 -4.20 23.88 -1.61
N GLY A 81 -4.58 23.15 -2.66
CA GLY A 81 -5.80 22.35 -2.69
C GLY A 81 -7.03 23.19 -2.31
N PRO A 82 -7.85 22.76 -1.32
CA PRO A 82 -9.03 23.51 -0.87
C PRO A 82 -8.69 24.73 0.01
N CYS A 83 -7.45 24.89 0.46
CA CYS A 83 -7.05 25.98 1.34
C CYS A 83 -6.89 27.27 0.53
N ALA A 84 -7.74 28.27 0.80
CA ALA A 84 -7.64 29.61 0.24
C ALA A 84 -6.36 30.35 0.67
N GLN A 85 -5.76 29.94 1.80
CA GLN A 85 -4.45 30.37 2.25
C GLN A 85 -3.83 29.29 3.16
N THR A 86 -2.50 29.17 3.13
CA THR A 86 -1.77 28.28 4.05
C THR A 86 -0.66 29.00 4.80
N TYR A 87 -0.38 28.51 6.00
CA TYR A 87 0.71 29.00 6.85
C TYR A 87 1.50 27.83 7.43
N ARG A 88 2.82 27.94 7.43
CA ARG A 88 3.74 26.99 8.07
C ARG A 88 4.06 27.46 9.48
N LEU A 89 3.81 26.59 10.45
CA LEU A 89 4.12 26.80 11.86
C LEU A 89 5.34 25.94 12.19
N ASP A 90 6.54 26.53 12.17
CA ASP A 90 7.79 25.81 12.43
C ASP A 90 8.16 25.82 13.92
N PHE A 91 7.97 24.67 14.56
CA PHE A 91 8.27 24.44 15.96
C PHE A 91 9.47 23.51 16.16
N SER A 92 10.39 23.47 15.20
CA SER A 92 11.55 22.57 15.23
C SER A 92 12.45 22.77 16.45
N GLU A 93 12.46 23.97 17.03
CA GLU A 93 13.16 24.30 18.29
C GLU A 93 12.67 23.49 19.50
N LEU A 94 11.42 23.01 19.50
CA LEU A 94 10.92 22.14 20.55
C LEU A 94 11.53 20.75 20.39
N ARG A 95 12.43 20.37 21.32
CA ARG A 95 13.10 19.06 21.33
C ARG A 95 12.73 18.18 22.50
N GLU A 96 12.18 18.77 23.56
CA GLU A 96 11.77 18.03 24.75
C GLU A 96 10.74 16.96 24.36
N PRO A 97 10.94 15.69 24.75
CA PRO A 97 9.94 14.66 24.53
C PRO A 97 8.66 14.95 25.32
N GLY A 98 7.50 14.84 24.67
CA GLY A 98 6.23 15.14 25.31
C GLY A 98 5.05 15.17 24.36
N SER A 99 3.88 15.52 24.92
CA SER A 99 2.65 15.77 24.18
C SER A 99 2.31 17.26 24.23
N TYR A 100 1.95 17.80 23.08
CA TYR A 100 1.80 19.23 22.85
C TYR A 100 0.56 19.53 22.01
N ARG A 101 0.15 20.80 21.99
CA ARG A 101 -0.82 21.35 21.03
C ARG A 101 -0.31 22.69 20.50
N LEU A 102 -0.62 22.99 19.24
CA LEU A 102 -0.33 24.29 18.65
C LEU A 102 -1.60 25.14 18.66
N HIS A 103 -1.44 26.43 18.98
CA HIS A 103 -2.49 27.43 18.89
C HIS A 103 -2.08 28.50 17.87
N ALA A 104 -2.99 28.86 16.96
CA ALA A 104 -2.81 29.94 15.98
C ALA A 104 -4.11 30.76 15.90
N GLY A 105 -4.14 31.89 16.61
CA GLY A 105 -5.38 32.64 16.83
C GLY A 105 -6.40 31.81 17.61
N THR A 106 -7.56 31.53 17.01
CA THR A 106 -8.62 30.70 17.61
C THR A 106 -8.50 29.21 17.25
N LEU A 107 -7.51 28.85 16.42
CA LEU A 107 -7.33 27.48 15.96
C LEU A 107 -6.45 26.70 16.93
N GLU A 108 -6.84 25.44 17.18
CA GLU A 108 -6.06 24.48 17.95
C GLU A 108 -5.76 23.23 17.10
N SER A 109 -4.56 22.69 17.22
CA SER A 109 -4.21 21.42 16.56
C SER A 109 -4.72 20.21 17.33
N PRO A 110 -4.88 19.05 16.66
CA PRO A 110 -4.83 17.76 17.36
C PRO A 110 -3.55 17.63 18.21
N PRO A 111 -3.52 16.70 19.19
CA PRO A 111 -2.30 16.42 19.95
C PRO A 111 -1.10 16.11 19.04
N VAL A 112 0.06 16.65 19.40
CA VAL A 112 1.34 16.43 18.74
C VAL A 112 2.31 15.77 19.71
N ARG A 113 2.94 14.67 19.28
CA ARG A 113 4.00 14.02 20.05
C ARG A 113 5.37 14.41 19.52
N VAL A 114 6.29 14.74 20.43
CA VAL A 114 7.72 14.84 20.14
C VAL A 114 8.43 13.78 20.97
N GLY A 115 9.34 13.02 20.37
CA GLY A 115 10.11 12.03 21.12
C GLY A 115 10.92 11.09 20.24
N PRO A 116 12.00 10.48 20.76
CA PRO A 116 12.92 9.67 19.96
C PRO A 116 12.32 8.37 19.42
N GLY A 117 11.24 7.88 20.05
CA GLY A 117 10.58 6.62 19.68
C GLY A 117 9.23 6.78 18.98
N VAL A 118 8.84 7.99 18.53
CA VAL A 118 7.50 8.23 17.96
C VAL A 118 7.17 7.38 16.73
N TRP A 119 8.18 6.89 16.02
CA TRP A 119 8.02 6.04 14.83
C TRP A 119 8.36 4.57 15.05
N ASN A 120 8.66 4.17 16.30
CA ASN A 120 8.95 2.77 16.60
C ASN A 120 7.74 1.88 16.25
N GLY A 121 8.00 0.76 15.58
CA GLY A 121 6.96 -0.18 15.14
C GLY A 121 6.16 0.25 13.91
N LEU A 122 6.31 1.49 13.39
CA LEU A 122 5.57 1.91 12.20
C LEU A 122 5.97 1.15 10.94
N ALA A 123 7.20 0.65 10.87
CA ALA A 123 7.69 -0.12 9.73
C ALA A 123 6.91 -1.43 9.53
N ASP A 124 6.24 -1.96 10.57
CA ASP A 124 5.36 -3.12 10.46
C ASP A 124 3.96 -2.76 9.95
N MET A 125 3.51 -1.51 10.04
CA MET A 125 2.16 -1.14 9.55
C MET A 125 1.95 -1.47 8.06
N PRO A 126 2.87 -1.12 7.13
CA PRO A 126 2.74 -1.57 5.74
C PRO A 126 2.78 -3.09 5.60
N LEU A 127 3.55 -3.81 6.42
CA LEU A 127 3.63 -5.27 6.38
C LEU A 127 2.30 -5.92 6.79
N ARG A 128 1.59 -5.35 7.77
CA ARG A 128 0.22 -5.80 8.11
C ARG A 128 -0.73 -5.69 6.93
N TYR A 129 -0.64 -4.61 6.16
CA TYR A 129 -1.42 -4.47 4.94
C TYR A 129 -1.00 -5.52 3.90
N MET A 130 0.29 -5.67 3.62
CA MET A 130 0.79 -6.67 2.67
C MET A 130 0.35 -8.10 3.02
N ARG A 131 0.37 -8.48 4.30
CA ARG A 131 -0.12 -9.78 4.79
C ARG A 131 -1.62 -10.01 4.51
N GLN A 132 -2.45 -8.97 4.63
CA GLN A 132 -3.87 -9.02 4.26
C GLN A 132 -4.04 -9.29 2.77
N GLN A 133 -3.17 -8.72 1.94
CA GLN A 133 -3.22 -8.84 0.49
C GLN A 133 -2.70 -10.19 -0.04
N ARG A 134 -2.12 -11.07 0.81
CA ARG A 134 -1.55 -12.33 0.33
C ARG A 134 -2.59 -13.23 -0.33
N SER A 135 -2.26 -13.74 -1.51
CA SER A 135 -2.90 -14.91 -2.11
C SER A 135 -2.01 -16.15 -1.93
N GLY A 136 -2.56 -17.36 -2.12
CA GLY A 136 -2.05 -18.56 -1.47
C GLY A 136 -2.48 -18.57 0.00
N PHE A 137 -1.61 -19.02 0.91
CA PHE A 137 -1.95 -18.95 2.34
C PHE A 137 -2.08 -17.49 2.79
N ASN A 138 -3.26 -17.12 3.25
CA ASN A 138 -3.57 -15.79 3.78
C ASN A 138 -3.69 -15.88 5.32
N PRO A 139 -2.81 -15.23 6.09
CA PRO A 139 -2.80 -15.34 7.55
C PRO A 139 -3.99 -14.67 8.24
N VAL A 140 -4.68 -13.74 7.55
CA VAL A 140 -5.83 -13.02 8.13
C VAL A 140 -7.09 -13.87 8.09
N TYR A 141 -7.30 -14.59 6.99
CA TYR A 141 -8.39 -15.57 6.88
C TYR A 141 -8.01 -16.95 7.41
N ASN A 142 -6.74 -17.16 7.74
CA ASN A 142 -6.16 -18.45 8.15
C ASN A 142 -6.55 -19.60 7.21
N THR A 143 -6.48 -19.34 5.90
CA THR A 143 -6.84 -20.30 4.85
C THR A 143 -6.04 -20.03 3.58
N THR A 144 -6.11 -20.93 2.60
CA THR A 144 -5.47 -20.76 1.29
C THR A 144 -6.48 -20.30 0.25
N VAL A 145 -6.18 -19.22 -0.47
CA VAL A 145 -7.07 -18.58 -1.46
C VAL A 145 -6.43 -18.58 -2.86
N HIS A 146 -7.27 -18.51 -3.91
CA HIS A 146 -6.89 -18.56 -5.33
C HIS A 146 -5.91 -19.71 -5.68
N THR A 147 -6.22 -20.93 -5.24
CA THR A 147 -5.38 -22.14 -5.41
C THR A 147 -5.32 -22.68 -6.83
N LYS A 148 -6.11 -22.12 -7.76
CA LYS A 148 -6.26 -22.56 -9.14
C LYS A 148 -5.66 -21.59 -10.16
N ASP A 149 -4.90 -20.60 -9.71
CA ASP A 149 -4.19 -19.69 -10.60
C ASP A 149 -3.11 -20.46 -11.38
N GLY A 150 -3.01 -20.37 -12.71
CA GLY A 150 -3.84 -19.63 -13.67
C GLY A 150 -3.68 -20.20 -15.08
N ILE A 151 -4.42 -19.67 -16.04
CA ILE A 151 -4.41 -20.13 -17.43
C ILE A 151 -3.92 -18.99 -18.33
N ILE A 152 -2.91 -19.27 -19.16
CA ILE A 152 -2.36 -18.28 -20.09
C ILE A 152 -3.45 -17.87 -21.10
N VAL A 153 -3.61 -16.58 -21.29
CA VAL A 153 -4.44 -15.97 -22.34
C VAL A 153 -3.58 -15.09 -23.24
N ASP A 154 -4.04 -14.81 -24.47
CA ASP A 154 -3.40 -13.88 -25.40
C ASP A 154 -1.91 -14.16 -25.73
N HIS A 155 -1.45 -15.41 -25.56
CA HIS A 155 -0.16 -15.88 -26.06
C HIS A 155 -0.32 -16.60 -27.41
N PRO A 156 0.50 -16.31 -28.44
CA PRO A 156 0.31 -16.84 -29.80
C PRO A 156 0.33 -18.38 -29.89
N THR A 157 1.08 -19.05 -29.00
CA THR A 157 1.27 -20.51 -29.05
C THR A 157 1.01 -21.23 -27.72
N ARG A 158 0.73 -20.50 -26.64
CA ARG A 158 0.61 -21.05 -25.27
C ARG A 158 -0.73 -20.71 -24.60
N ALA A 159 -1.64 -20.05 -25.31
CA ALA A 159 -2.97 -19.78 -24.77
C ALA A 159 -3.67 -21.10 -24.40
N GLY A 160 -4.30 -21.13 -23.23
CA GLY A 160 -4.93 -22.32 -22.65
C GLY A 160 -4.01 -23.18 -21.78
N GLU A 161 -2.69 -22.93 -21.79
CA GLU A 161 -1.75 -23.62 -20.91
C GLU A 161 -1.96 -23.20 -19.44
N PHE A 162 -2.00 -24.18 -18.54
CA PHE A 162 -2.02 -23.92 -17.10
C PHE A 162 -0.61 -23.66 -16.57
N VAL A 163 -0.43 -22.56 -15.83
CA VAL A 163 0.80 -22.22 -15.10
C VAL A 163 0.45 -22.04 -13.62
N PRO A 164 1.09 -22.78 -12.69
CA PRO A 164 0.79 -22.67 -11.27
C PRO A 164 1.30 -21.33 -10.69
N ALA A 165 0.43 -20.32 -10.67
CA ALA A 165 0.76 -18.94 -10.34
C ALA A 165 0.18 -18.45 -9.00
N THR A 166 -0.41 -19.33 -8.18
CA THR A 166 -0.89 -19.00 -6.83
C THR A 166 0.21 -18.34 -5.99
N GLY A 167 -0.12 -17.31 -5.21
CA GLY A 167 0.82 -16.59 -4.34
C GLY A 167 0.70 -15.08 -4.49
N GLY A 168 1.74 -14.35 -4.07
CA GLY A 168 1.82 -12.91 -4.33
C GLY A 168 0.80 -12.10 -3.54
N TRP A 169 0.53 -10.88 -4.02
CA TRP A 169 -0.40 -9.95 -3.40
C TRP A 169 -1.46 -9.49 -4.38
N ALA A 170 -2.70 -9.47 -3.92
CA ALA A 170 -3.74 -8.61 -4.49
C ALA A 170 -3.22 -7.17 -4.56
N ASP A 171 -3.30 -6.55 -5.74
CA ASP A 171 -2.67 -5.27 -6.06
C ASP A 171 -3.29 -4.09 -5.32
N ALA A 172 -4.63 -4.13 -5.18
CA ALA A 172 -5.39 -3.17 -4.44
C ALA A 172 -6.55 -3.85 -3.70
N SER A 173 -7.73 -3.25 -3.66
CA SER A 173 -8.92 -3.83 -3.02
C SER A 173 -9.61 -4.91 -3.86
N ASP A 174 -9.19 -5.07 -5.11
CA ASP A 174 -9.48 -6.22 -5.99
C ASP A 174 -8.49 -7.35 -5.72
N TYR A 175 -8.66 -8.50 -6.37
CA TYR A 175 -7.74 -9.65 -6.25
C TYR A 175 -6.74 -9.74 -7.40
N LEU A 176 -6.79 -8.80 -8.35
CA LEU A 176 -5.85 -8.73 -9.46
C LEU A 176 -4.42 -8.63 -8.96
N GLN A 177 -3.48 -9.19 -9.73
CA GLN A 177 -2.07 -9.13 -9.36
C GLN A 177 -1.24 -8.71 -10.56
N TYR A 178 -0.34 -7.76 -10.36
CA TYR A 178 0.52 -7.24 -11.41
C TYR A 178 1.99 -7.42 -11.04
N VAL A 179 2.78 -7.86 -12.02
CA VAL A 179 4.24 -7.98 -11.86
C VAL A 179 4.88 -6.63 -11.61
N THR A 180 4.39 -5.58 -12.28
CA THR A 180 4.97 -4.24 -12.19
C THR A 180 4.97 -3.71 -10.76
N THR A 181 3.85 -3.83 -10.06
CA THR A 181 3.68 -3.35 -8.68
C THR A 181 4.33 -4.33 -7.69
N SER A 182 4.11 -5.63 -7.85
CA SER A 182 4.67 -6.65 -6.95
C SER A 182 6.20 -6.69 -6.96
N ALA A 183 6.84 -6.56 -8.14
CA ALA A 183 8.29 -6.48 -8.23
C ALA A 183 8.84 -5.20 -7.59
N THR A 184 8.12 -4.08 -7.74
CA THR A 184 8.48 -2.82 -7.11
C THR A 184 8.36 -2.92 -5.58
N ALA A 185 7.26 -3.49 -5.08
CA ALA A 185 7.03 -3.71 -3.66
C ALA A 185 8.10 -4.62 -3.06
N ALA A 186 8.36 -5.78 -3.67
CA ALA A 186 9.41 -6.69 -3.22
C ALA A 186 10.80 -6.02 -3.18
N PHE A 187 11.15 -5.24 -4.22
CA PHE A 187 12.39 -4.48 -4.25
C PHE A 187 12.46 -3.45 -3.13
N GLN A 188 11.41 -2.66 -2.92
CA GLN A 188 11.37 -1.62 -1.89
C GLN A 188 11.41 -2.19 -0.47
N LEU A 189 10.77 -3.33 -0.21
CA LEU A 189 10.87 -4.03 1.08
C LEU A 189 12.33 -4.42 1.37
N MET A 190 13.01 -5.04 0.40
CA MET A 190 14.42 -5.41 0.55
C MET A 190 15.35 -4.20 0.64
N GLN A 191 15.10 -3.15 -0.14
CA GLN A 191 15.88 -1.91 -0.10
C GLN A 191 15.75 -1.23 1.26
N ALA A 192 14.52 -1.14 1.79
CA ALA A 192 14.27 -0.55 3.10
C ALA A 192 15.01 -1.32 4.20
N TYR A 193 15.00 -2.66 4.15
CA TYR A 193 15.77 -3.48 5.09
C TYR A 193 17.29 -3.30 4.93
N ARG A 194 17.80 -3.31 3.70
CA ARG A 194 19.22 -3.12 3.40
C ARG A 194 19.74 -1.81 3.99
N ASP A 195 18.97 -0.74 3.83
CA ASP A 195 19.38 0.61 4.23
C ASP A 195 19.08 0.89 5.71
N ASN A 196 18.07 0.22 6.30
CA ASN A 196 17.61 0.46 7.68
C ASN A 196 17.23 -0.85 8.41
N PRO A 197 18.17 -1.79 8.62
CA PRO A 197 17.84 -3.13 9.13
C PRO A 197 17.27 -3.12 10.55
N LYS A 198 17.62 -2.13 11.37
CA LYS A 198 17.13 -1.96 12.75
C LYS A 198 15.68 -1.48 12.84
N ALA A 199 15.08 -1.06 11.72
CA ALA A 199 13.69 -0.60 11.70
C ALA A 199 12.67 -1.74 11.73
N PHE A 200 13.11 -2.98 11.47
CA PHE A 200 12.24 -4.13 11.30
C PHE A 200 12.49 -5.18 12.39
N GLY A 201 11.41 -5.66 13.00
CA GLY A 201 11.41 -6.76 13.97
C GLY A 201 11.23 -8.13 13.30
N ASP A 202 11.11 -9.13 14.16
CA ASP A 202 10.82 -10.54 13.85
C ASP A 202 9.71 -10.98 14.82
N GLU A 203 8.47 -10.69 14.42
CA GLU A 203 7.26 -10.94 15.22
C GLU A 203 6.30 -11.90 14.52
N HIS A 204 6.55 -12.25 13.25
CA HIS A 204 5.71 -13.12 12.44
C HIS A 204 6.53 -14.22 11.76
N GLN A 205 5.90 -15.38 11.60
CA GLN A 205 6.47 -16.49 10.83
C GLN A 205 6.45 -16.15 9.34
N ALA A 206 7.16 -16.95 8.53
CA ALA A 206 7.20 -16.77 7.07
C ALA A 206 5.82 -16.78 6.39
N ASN A 207 4.85 -17.52 6.97
CA ASN A 207 3.47 -17.56 6.48
C ASN A 207 2.61 -16.35 6.94
N GLY A 208 3.16 -15.46 7.74
CA GLY A 208 2.52 -14.25 8.25
C GLY A 208 1.70 -14.45 9.53
N LEU A 209 1.68 -15.64 10.13
CA LEU A 209 1.08 -15.87 11.45
C LEU A 209 1.98 -15.31 12.56
N PRO A 210 1.43 -14.97 13.75
CA PRO A 210 2.23 -14.48 14.88
C PRO A 210 3.32 -15.48 15.34
N GLY A 211 4.46 -14.93 15.76
CA GLY A 211 5.60 -15.65 16.35
C GLY A 211 6.89 -15.46 15.55
N ALA A 212 8.04 -15.41 16.22
CA ALA A 212 9.34 -15.19 15.58
C ALA A 212 9.93 -16.43 14.89
N ASN A 213 10.62 -16.26 13.77
CA ASN A 213 11.28 -17.35 13.03
C ASN A 213 12.79 -17.12 12.80
N GLY A 214 13.37 -16.07 13.36
CA GLY A 214 14.77 -15.68 13.18
C GLY A 214 15.02 -14.84 11.92
N ILE A 215 13.97 -14.44 11.19
CA ILE A 215 14.05 -13.64 9.97
C ILE A 215 13.28 -12.35 10.20
N PRO A 216 13.86 -11.18 9.93
CA PRO A 216 13.09 -9.93 9.98
C PRO A 216 11.88 -10.01 9.06
N ASP A 217 10.71 -9.68 9.61
CA ASP A 217 9.39 -9.81 8.99
C ASP A 217 9.32 -9.25 7.55
N VAL A 218 10.04 -8.15 7.30
CA VAL A 218 10.15 -7.50 5.98
C VAL A 218 10.78 -8.39 4.92
N LEU A 219 11.72 -9.26 5.30
CA LEU A 219 12.36 -10.21 4.40
C LEU A 219 11.46 -11.41 4.14
N ASP A 220 10.68 -11.88 5.11
CA ASP A 220 9.67 -12.91 4.87
C ASP A 220 8.61 -12.43 3.88
N GLU A 221 8.14 -11.19 4.04
CA GLU A 221 7.21 -10.57 3.10
C GLU A 221 7.85 -10.41 1.71
N ALA A 222 9.09 -9.89 1.63
CA ALA A 222 9.79 -9.78 0.35
C ALA A 222 9.98 -11.15 -0.34
N ARG A 223 10.28 -12.20 0.43
CA ARG A 223 10.42 -13.57 -0.05
C ARG A 223 9.10 -14.09 -0.65
N HIS A 224 7.97 -13.82 -0.01
CA HIS A 224 6.63 -14.17 -0.54
C HIS A 224 6.40 -13.58 -1.93
N GLY A 225 6.71 -12.28 -2.10
CA GLY A 225 6.65 -11.61 -3.40
C GLY A 225 7.61 -12.18 -4.43
N LEU A 226 8.89 -12.40 -4.07
CA LEU A 226 9.89 -12.98 -4.96
C LEU A 226 9.52 -14.39 -5.43
N ALA A 227 8.94 -15.21 -4.54
CA ALA A 227 8.48 -16.54 -4.89
C ALA A 227 7.34 -16.51 -5.92
N TRP A 228 6.43 -15.54 -5.80
CA TRP A 228 5.39 -15.33 -6.81
C TRP A 228 5.95 -14.80 -8.13
N LEU A 229 6.90 -13.86 -8.08
CA LEU A 229 7.57 -13.34 -9.28
C LEU A 229 8.28 -14.45 -10.06
N LEU A 230 8.86 -15.46 -9.39
CA LEU A 230 9.42 -16.63 -10.07
C LEU A 230 8.35 -17.45 -10.81
N ARG A 231 7.13 -17.54 -10.28
CA ARG A 231 5.98 -18.18 -10.98
C ARG A 231 5.50 -17.35 -12.17
N MET A 232 5.65 -16.03 -12.09
CA MET A 232 5.36 -15.10 -13.19
C MET A 232 6.49 -15.00 -14.23
N TYR A 233 7.63 -15.65 -13.99
CA TYR A 233 8.69 -15.84 -14.98
C TYR A 233 9.17 -17.30 -15.01
N PRO A 234 8.27 -18.24 -15.34
CA PRO A 234 8.48 -19.68 -15.14
C PRO A 234 9.68 -20.22 -15.94
N ASP A 235 9.85 -19.75 -17.17
CA ASP A 235 10.95 -20.11 -18.06
C ASP A 235 11.45 -18.88 -18.82
N ASP A 236 12.61 -19.00 -19.46
CA ASP A 236 13.28 -17.84 -20.05
C ASP A 236 12.60 -17.34 -21.34
N SER A 237 11.55 -18.02 -21.82
CA SER A 237 10.75 -17.63 -22.99
C SER A 237 9.39 -17.01 -22.64
N LEU A 238 8.95 -17.07 -21.38
CA LEU A 238 7.63 -16.60 -20.95
C LEU A 238 7.72 -15.68 -19.74
N MET A 239 7.63 -14.37 -19.99
CA MET A 239 7.32 -13.39 -18.95
C MET A 239 5.82 -13.15 -18.89
N LEU A 240 5.25 -13.29 -17.71
CA LEU A 240 3.86 -12.92 -17.40
C LEU A 240 3.85 -11.53 -16.78
N ASN A 241 2.73 -10.80 -16.94
CA ASN A 241 2.60 -9.43 -16.48
C ASN A 241 1.45 -9.23 -15.50
N GLN A 242 0.35 -9.95 -15.70
CA GLN A 242 -0.89 -9.77 -14.94
C GLN A 242 -1.60 -11.10 -14.73
N LEU A 243 -2.25 -11.24 -13.57
CA LEU A 243 -3.13 -12.34 -13.20
C LEU A 243 -4.50 -11.79 -12.81
N GLY A 244 -5.56 -12.31 -13.44
CA GLY A 244 -6.92 -11.78 -13.33
C GLY A 244 -7.18 -10.62 -14.31
N ASP A 245 -8.44 -10.21 -14.42
CA ASP A 245 -8.88 -9.02 -15.16
C ASP A 245 -10.17 -8.43 -14.56
N ASP A 246 -10.75 -7.41 -15.20
CA ASP A 246 -11.89 -6.61 -14.71
C ASP A 246 -13.12 -7.42 -14.26
N ARG A 247 -13.25 -8.70 -14.65
CA ARG A 247 -14.28 -9.60 -14.12
C ARG A 247 -14.23 -9.79 -12.60
N ASP A 248 -13.07 -9.56 -11.99
CA ASP A 248 -12.88 -9.53 -10.53
C ASP A 248 -13.78 -8.50 -9.83
N HIS A 249 -14.06 -7.38 -10.50
CA HIS A 249 -14.84 -6.26 -9.95
C HIS A 249 -16.35 -6.49 -9.91
N MET A 250 -16.82 -7.66 -10.35
CA MET A 250 -18.24 -7.95 -10.44
C MET A 250 -18.89 -8.26 -9.09
N PHE A 251 -18.08 -8.63 -8.08
CA PHE A 251 -18.58 -9.07 -6.78
C PHE A 251 -17.84 -8.37 -5.64
N PHE A 252 -18.58 -8.08 -4.55
CA PHE A 252 -18.02 -7.56 -3.31
C PHE A 252 -18.00 -8.69 -2.27
N ASP A 253 -17.04 -9.60 -2.41
CA ASP A 253 -16.85 -10.71 -1.47
C ASP A 253 -15.47 -10.66 -0.81
N LEU A 254 -15.01 -11.79 -0.27
CA LEU A 254 -13.69 -11.95 0.34
C LEU A 254 -12.92 -13.02 -0.43
N PRO A 255 -11.57 -12.98 -0.47
CA PRO A 255 -10.77 -13.95 -1.23
C PRO A 255 -11.11 -15.43 -0.99
N PRO A 256 -11.47 -15.90 0.23
CA PRO A 256 -11.88 -17.29 0.45
C PRO A 256 -13.16 -17.71 -0.29
N ASN A 257 -13.99 -16.73 -0.67
CA ASN A 257 -15.30 -16.92 -1.28
C ASN A 257 -15.41 -16.22 -2.65
N ASP A 258 -14.28 -15.94 -3.30
CA ASP A 258 -14.21 -15.25 -4.59
C ASP A 258 -15.21 -15.85 -5.59
N SER A 259 -16.14 -15.00 -6.00
CA SER A 259 -17.25 -15.35 -6.86
C SER A 259 -17.00 -15.10 -8.35
N ALA A 260 -15.85 -14.55 -8.71
CA ALA A 260 -15.51 -14.31 -10.10
C ALA A 260 -15.45 -15.62 -10.90
N ASP A 261 -15.95 -15.58 -12.12
CA ASP A 261 -15.85 -16.66 -13.10
C ASP A 261 -15.22 -16.12 -14.38
N TYR A 262 -14.02 -16.61 -14.68
CA TYR A 262 -13.23 -16.21 -15.83
C TYR A 262 -13.47 -17.11 -17.07
N GLY A 263 -14.51 -17.96 -17.04
CA GLY A 263 -14.84 -18.95 -18.07
C GLY A 263 -14.43 -20.38 -17.70
N TRP A 264 -13.92 -20.59 -16.49
CA TRP A 264 -13.48 -21.90 -15.98
C TRP A 264 -14.18 -22.29 -14.67
N GLY A 265 -15.36 -21.71 -14.44
CA GLY A 265 -16.18 -21.92 -13.26
C GLY A 265 -15.89 -20.91 -12.15
N LYS A 266 -16.91 -20.63 -11.34
CA LYS A 266 -16.83 -19.78 -10.15
C LYS A 266 -15.67 -20.19 -9.22
N GLY A 267 -14.81 -19.23 -8.86
CA GLY A 267 -13.60 -19.50 -8.05
C GLY A 267 -12.64 -20.48 -8.74
N GLY A 268 -12.66 -20.49 -10.07
CA GLY A 268 -11.85 -21.31 -10.95
C GLY A 268 -10.46 -20.71 -11.18
N ALA A 269 -9.84 -21.08 -12.31
CA ALA A 269 -8.59 -20.46 -12.72
C ALA A 269 -8.81 -19.00 -13.12
N ARG A 270 -7.77 -18.17 -12.94
CA ARG A 270 -7.76 -16.77 -13.38
C ARG A 270 -6.82 -16.61 -14.59
N PRO A 271 -7.11 -15.68 -15.51
CA PRO A 271 -6.32 -15.47 -16.72
C PRO A 271 -4.94 -14.91 -16.40
N LEU A 272 -3.91 -15.45 -17.06
CA LEU A 272 -2.52 -15.00 -17.02
C LEU A 272 -2.15 -14.33 -18.33
N TYR A 273 -1.87 -13.03 -18.26
CA TYR A 273 -1.50 -12.23 -19.43
C TYR A 273 0.02 -12.17 -19.58
N PRO A 274 0.57 -12.57 -20.74
CA PRO A 274 2.00 -12.48 -21.01
C PRO A 274 2.45 -11.06 -21.34
N CYS A 275 3.75 -10.79 -21.18
CA CYS A 275 4.41 -9.69 -21.88
C CYS A 275 4.43 -10.01 -23.38
N THR A 276 3.75 -9.20 -24.19
CA THR A 276 3.55 -9.49 -25.63
C THR A 276 4.60 -8.89 -26.56
N GLY A 277 5.46 -7.98 -26.08
CA GLY A 277 6.48 -7.35 -26.93
C GLY A 277 5.93 -6.31 -27.92
N ILE A 278 4.63 -6.03 -27.89
CA ILE A 278 3.95 -5.10 -28.80
C ILE A 278 3.05 -4.14 -28.02
N PRO A 279 2.70 -2.97 -28.60
CA PRO A 279 1.71 -2.09 -28.02
C PRO A 279 0.37 -2.78 -27.72
N GLN A 280 -0.20 -2.51 -26.56
CA GLN A 280 -1.46 -3.07 -26.06
C GLN A 280 -2.41 -1.94 -25.67
N GLY A 281 -3.71 -2.17 -25.82
CA GLY A 281 -4.78 -1.20 -25.52
C GLY A 281 -5.79 -1.06 -26.68
N LEU A 282 -6.91 -0.40 -26.40
CA LEU A 282 -8.01 -0.28 -27.37
C LEU A 282 -7.78 0.89 -28.34
N LEU A 283 -7.64 0.59 -29.62
CA LEU A 283 -7.56 1.59 -30.70
C LEU A 283 -6.52 2.68 -30.39
N ARG A 284 -6.97 3.94 -30.26
CA ARG A 284 -6.11 5.11 -29.98
C ARG A 284 -5.53 5.14 -28.55
N TYR A 285 -5.97 4.25 -27.67
CA TYR A 285 -5.50 4.16 -26.28
C TYR A 285 -4.43 3.08 -26.11
N GLN A 286 -3.79 2.65 -27.20
CA GLN A 286 -2.62 1.77 -27.12
C GLN A 286 -1.48 2.47 -26.39
N ASN A 287 -0.79 1.71 -25.55
CA ASN A 287 0.42 2.17 -24.89
C ASN A 287 1.54 2.43 -25.92
N ARG A 288 2.51 3.27 -25.55
CA ARG A 288 3.70 3.53 -26.40
C ARG A 288 4.82 2.52 -26.21
N ALA A 289 4.76 1.75 -25.13
CA ALA A 289 5.79 0.78 -24.77
C ALA A 289 5.50 -0.56 -25.45
N THR A 290 6.54 -1.22 -25.93
CA THR A 290 6.47 -2.62 -26.38
C THR A 290 6.35 -3.62 -25.21
N GLY A 291 6.24 -3.14 -23.98
CA GLY A 291 5.87 -3.90 -22.78
C GLY A 291 6.95 -4.81 -22.19
N TYR A 292 7.97 -5.21 -22.97
CA TYR A 292 8.96 -6.20 -22.52
C TYR A 292 10.02 -5.61 -21.58
N ALA A 293 10.72 -4.55 -22.01
CA ALA A 293 11.86 -3.99 -21.28
C ALA A 293 11.51 -3.47 -19.87
N SER A 294 10.33 -2.86 -19.71
CA SER A 294 9.89 -2.32 -18.40
C SER A 294 9.61 -3.41 -17.37
N THR A 295 9.03 -4.54 -17.79
CA THR A 295 8.75 -5.67 -16.89
C THR A 295 10.02 -6.48 -16.65
N ALA A 296 10.81 -6.72 -17.70
CA ALA A 296 12.12 -7.37 -17.63
C ALA A 296 13.08 -6.65 -16.67
N GLY A 297 13.16 -5.32 -16.75
CA GLY A 297 13.97 -4.51 -15.83
C GLY A 297 13.55 -4.63 -14.36
N LYS A 298 12.24 -4.75 -14.09
CA LYS A 298 11.72 -4.94 -12.72
C LYS A 298 12.01 -6.34 -12.19
N PHE A 299 11.84 -7.39 -13.01
CA PHE A 299 12.29 -8.72 -12.65
C PHE A 299 13.80 -8.73 -12.35
N ALA A 300 14.61 -8.17 -13.24
CA ALA A 300 16.05 -8.10 -13.08
C ALA A 300 16.45 -7.39 -11.77
N ALA A 301 15.87 -6.23 -11.48
CA ALA A 301 16.16 -5.48 -10.26
C ALA A 301 15.74 -6.22 -8.99
N ALA A 302 14.49 -6.70 -8.93
CA ALA A 302 13.97 -7.41 -7.76
C ALA A 302 14.77 -8.70 -7.49
N PHE A 303 15.01 -9.51 -8.53
CA PHE A 303 15.76 -10.75 -8.39
C PHE A 303 17.23 -10.52 -8.08
N ALA A 304 17.88 -9.50 -8.65
CA ALA A 304 19.28 -9.19 -8.36
C ALA A 304 19.47 -8.77 -6.88
N LEU A 305 18.56 -7.95 -6.35
CA LEU A 305 18.61 -7.57 -4.93
C LEU A 305 18.25 -8.77 -4.03
N GLY A 306 17.24 -9.56 -4.39
CA GLY A 306 16.90 -10.78 -3.67
C GLY A 306 18.05 -11.79 -3.61
N ALA A 307 18.75 -12.01 -4.73
CA ALA A 307 19.92 -12.88 -4.76
C ALA A 307 21.04 -12.42 -3.81
N GLN A 308 21.14 -11.12 -3.52
CA GLN A 308 22.08 -10.60 -2.53
C GLN A 308 21.57 -10.80 -1.11
N MET A 309 20.31 -10.45 -0.84
CA MET A 309 19.71 -10.51 0.51
C MET A 309 19.59 -11.95 1.05
N PHE A 310 19.29 -12.92 0.18
CA PHE A 310 19.05 -14.31 0.58
C PHE A 310 20.26 -15.23 0.43
N ARG A 311 21.43 -14.72 -0.03
CA ARG A 311 22.62 -15.53 -0.34
C ARG A 311 23.05 -16.44 0.81
N ASP A 312 23.15 -15.88 2.00
CA ASP A 312 23.72 -16.56 3.17
C ASP A 312 22.67 -17.36 3.96
N ARG A 313 21.38 -17.22 3.61
CA ARG A 313 20.25 -17.84 4.32
C ARG A 313 19.57 -18.94 3.50
N GLU A 314 19.37 -18.69 2.20
CA GLU A 314 18.68 -19.58 1.27
C GLU A 314 19.43 -19.66 -0.06
N ARG A 315 20.61 -20.31 -0.06
CA ARG A 315 21.53 -20.28 -1.20
C ARG A 315 20.91 -20.75 -2.52
N ALA A 316 20.14 -21.84 -2.52
CA ALA A 316 19.49 -22.35 -3.73
C ALA A 316 18.44 -21.37 -4.30
N PHE A 317 17.72 -20.68 -3.43
CA PHE A 317 16.77 -19.64 -3.82
C PHE A 317 17.52 -18.45 -4.42
N ALA A 318 18.55 -17.95 -3.73
CA ALA A 318 19.39 -16.86 -4.19
C ALA A 318 20.07 -17.14 -5.55
N ASP A 319 20.56 -18.36 -5.77
CA ASP A 319 21.17 -18.77 -7.05
C ASP A 319 20.12 -18.80 -8.18
N THR A 320 18.88 -19.20 -7.89
CA THR A 320 17.77 -19.14 -8.85
C THR A 320 17.42 -17.70 -9.20
N LEU A 321 17.28 -16.83 -8.19
CA LEU A 321 17.04 -15.40 -8.40
C LEU A 321 18.16 -14.77 -9.23
N ARG A 322 19.43 -15.09 -8.94
CA ARG A 322 20.57 -14.57 -9.71
C ARG A 322 20.49 -14.96 -11.19
N ARG A 323 20.21 -16.22 -11.51
CA ARG A 323 20.07 -16.68 -12.89
C ARG A 323 18.90 -15.98 -13.59
N LYS A 324 17.74 -15.92 -12.94
CA LYS A 324 16.55 -15.26 -13.49
C LYS A 324 16.75 -13.75 -13.66
N ALA A 325 17.52 -13.11 -12.78
CA ALA A 325 17.88 -11.69 -12.92
C ALA A 325 18.70 -11.43 -14.18
N LEU A 326 19.72 -12.25 -14.44
CA LEU A 326 20.56 -12.14 -15.64
C LEU A 326 19.77 -12.42 -16.91
N SER A 327 18.91 -13.44 -16.89
CA SER A 327 18.03 -13.76 -18.02
C SER A 327 17.05 -12.61 -18.32
N ALA A 328 16.39 -12.07 -17.28
CA ALA A 328 15.49 -10.95 -17.44
C ALA A 328 16.21 -9.70 -17.97
N PHE A 329 17.41 -9.41 -17.46
CA PHE A 329 18.24 -8.30 -17.96
C PHE A 329 18.55 -8.47 -19.46
N ALA A 330 19.04 -9.64 -19.87
CA ALA A 330 19.38 -9.92 -21.26
C ALA A 330 18.16 -9.87 -22.21
N LEU A 331 16.96 -10.17 -21.72
CA LEU A 331 15.72 -9.99 -22.49
C LEU A 331 15.30 -8.53 -22.59
N GLY A 332 15.54 -7.73 -21.55
CA GLY A 332 15.21 -6.31 -21.53
C GLY A 332 16.11 -5.43 -22.39
N GLU A 333 17.32 -5.91 -22.75
CA GLU A 333 18.25 -5.23 -23.65
C GLU A 333 17.89 -5.36 -25.14
N LYS A 334 17.01 -6.31 -25.49
CA LYS A 334 16.57 -6.55 -26.88
C LYS A 334 15.36 -5.69 -27.24
#